data_AF-A0A6I3MGM1-F1
#
_entry.id   AF-A0A6I3MGM1-F1
#
_cell.length_a   1.000
_cell.length_b   1.000
_cell.length_c   1.000
_cell.angle_alpha   90.00
_cell.angle_beta   90.00
_cell.angle_gamma   90.00
#
_symmetry.space_group_name_H-M   'P 1'
#
loop_
_entity.id
_entity.type
_entity.pdbx_description
1 polymer ?
#
loop_
_entity_poly.entity_id
_entity_poly.type
_entity_poly.pdbx_seq_one_letter_code
_entity_poly.pdbx_strand_id
1 'polypeptide(L)'
;MEYKKVWSIDEIQKIWQLASKLHNGQKYGGHNEGERVEYINHIGSVVFEIFNAIQFTENMNADLAIKCAMLHDTIEDTELTYESVNELFGPEVARGVLALTKNDKIEGQIEKMQDSLKRIKEQPVEIWAVKMADRISNLYEPPYYWSDEKKILYLEEAKIILKELKDGNKYLAERLEIKIKEYHGFLKTAVN
;
A
#
# COMPACT_ATOMS: atom_id res chain seq x y z
N MET A 1 29.30 -8.72 -11.71
CA MET A 1 28.37 -7.73 -12.27
C MET A 1 26.98 -8.23 -12.00
N GLU A 2 26.38 -7.75 -10.92
CA GLU A 2 25.04 -8.13 -10.50
C GLU A 2 24.02 -7.54 -11.46
N TYR A 3 23.15 -8.39 -12.00
CA TYR A 3 22.08 -8.00 -12.89
C TYR A 3 21.11 -7.08 -12.13
N LYS A 4 21.25 -5.75 -12.29
CA LYS A 4 20.12 -4.85 -12.10
C LYS A 4 19.07 -5.29 -13.11
N LYS A 5 18.05 -6.00 -12.65
CA LYS A 5 16.85 -6.27 -13.44
C LYS A 5 16.17 -4.90 -13.64
N VAL A 6 16.56 -4.21 -14.71
CA VAL A 6 16.02 -2.90 -15.08
C VAL A 6 14.59 -3.17 -15.54
N TRP A 7 13.62 -2.64 -14.81
CA TRP A 7 12.23 -2.62 -15.23
C TRP A 7 12.10 -1.92 -16.59
N SER A 8 11.14 -2.34 -17.40
CA SER A 8 10.84 -1.65 -18.66
C SER A 8 10.02 -0.39 -18.39
N ILE A 9 10.52 0.78 -18.78
CA ILE A 9 9.75 2.03 -18.69
C ILE A 9 8.46 1.94 -19.50
N ASP A 10 8.49 1.29 -20.66
CA ASP A 10 7.30 1.09 -21.48
C ASP A 10 6.26 0.20 -20.78
N GLU A 11 6.72 -0.81 -20.03
CA GLU A 11 5.84 -1.66 -19.24
C GLU A 11 5.23 -0.89 -18.07
N ILE A 12 6.05 -0.15 -17.31
CA ILE A 12 5.59 0.71 -16.22
C ILE A 12 4.55 1.72 -16.70
N GLN A 13 4.77 2.36 -17.86
CA GLN A 13 3.82 3.31 -18.43
C GLN A 13 2.48 2.64 -18.80
N LYS A 14 2.52 1.41 -19.33
CA LYS A 14 1.30 0.63 -19.63
C LYS A 14 0.52 0.28 -18.36
N ILE A 15 1.21 -0.16 -17.31
CA ILE A 15 0.59 -0.50 -16.02
C ILE A 15 -0.01 0.75 -15.39
N TRP A 16 0.72 1.86 -15.39
CA TRP A 16 0.24 3.13 -14.88
C TRP A 16 -1.01 3.62 -15.63
N GLN A 17 -1.03 3.49 -16.97
CA GLN A 17 -2.19 3.82 -17.77
C GLN A 17 -3.39 2.91 -17.45
N LEU A 18 -3.15 1.61 -17.23
CA LEU A 18 -4.19 0.66 -16.82
C LEU A 18 -4.77 1.05 -15.46
N ALA A 19 -3.95 1.22 -14.43
CA ALA A 19 -4.38 1.63 -13.09
C ALA A 19 -5.14 2.97 -13.13
N SER A 20 -4.66 3.94 -13.90
CA SER A 20 -5.34 5.22 -14.09
C SER A 20 -6.73 5.08 -14.71
N LYS A 21 -6.92 4.14 -15.64
CA LYS A 21 -8.23 3.88 -16.26
C LYS A 21 -9.17 3.15 -15.30
N LEU A 22 -8.66 2.16 -14.57
CA LEU A 22 -9.46 1.37 -13.62
C LEU A 22 -9.98 2.23 -12.46
N HIS A 23 -9.12 3.09 -11.91
CA HIS A 23 -9.49 4.01 -10.83
C HIS A 23 -10.11 5.33 -11.34
N ASN A 24 -10.52 5.42 -12.61
CA ASN A 24 -11.08 6.64 -13.17
C ASN A 24 -12.40 7.00 -12.49
N GLY A 25 -12.46 8.22 -11.92
CA GLY A 25 -13.63 8.70 -11.18
C GLY A 25 -13.69 8.26 -9.72
N GLN A 26 -12.79 7.38 -9.27
CA GLN A 26 -12.64 7.05 -7.85
C GLN A 26 -11.93 8.21 -7.12
N LYS A 27 -12.48 8.61 -5.97
CA LYS A 27 -11.97 9.73 -5.17
C LYS A 27 -12.04 9.41 -3.69
N TYR A 28 -11.17 10.04 -2.90
CA TYR A 28 -11.23 10.03 -1.44
C TYR A 28 -11.30 11.46 -0.87
N GLY A 29 -11.82 11.59 0.35
CA GLY A 29 -11.91 12.87 1.05
C GLY A 29 -10.61 13.25 1.75
N GLY A 30 -10.43 14.53 2.05
CA GLY A 30 -9.23 15.07 2.70
C GLY A 30 -9.51 15.76 4.04
N HIS A 31 -8.50 16.47 4.52
CA HIS A 31 -8.55 17.22 5.79
C HIS A 31 -9.60 18.34 5.76
N ASN A 32 -9.90 18.90 4.58
CA ASN A 32 -10.87 19.98 4.46
C ASN A 32 -12.25 19.45 4.05
N GLU A 33 -13.31 20.08 4.57
CA GLU A 33 -14.66 19.79 4.12
C GLU A 33 -14.83 20.10 2.63
N GLY A 34 -15.47 19.19 1.89
CA GLY A 34 -15.64 19.29 0.44
C GLY A 34 -14.43 18.87 -0.39
N GLU A 35 -13.28 18.62 0.22
CA GLU A 35 -12.08 18.13 -0.49
C GLU A 35 -12.33 16.76 -1.13
N ARG A 36 -11.83 16.60 -2.36
CA ARG A 36 -11.87 15.35 -3.13
C ARG A 36 -10.59 15.20 -3.92
N VAL A 37 -9.84 14.14 -3.62
CA VAL A 37 -8.59 13.82 -4.30
C VAL A 37 -8.81 12.59 -5.18
N GLU A 38 -8.30 12.63 -6.42
CA GLU A 38 -8.36 11.49 -7.34
C GLU A 38 -7.57 10.31 -6.78
N TYR A 39 -8.15 9.10 -6.82
CA TYR A 39 -7.55 7.91 -6.19
C TYR A 39 -6.17 7.55 -6.75
N ILE A 40 -5.89 7.91 -8.00
CA ILE A 40 -4.57 7.75 -8.61
C ILE A 40 -3.44 8.44 -7.81
N ASN A 41 -3.77 9.46 -7.02
CA ASN A 41 -2.82 10.10 -6.10
C ASN A 41 -2.34 9.15 -5.00
N HIS A 42 -3.24 8.32 -4.45
CA HIS A 42 -2.88 7.28 -3.47
C HIS A 42 -1.95 6.26 -4.10
N ILE A 43 -2.33 5.70 -5.25
CA ILE A 43 -1.49 4.74 -5.99
C ILE A 43 -0.09 5.33 -6.26
N GLY A 44 -0.01 6.59 -6.69
CA GLY A 44 1.25 7.30 -6.91
C GLY A 44 2.09 7.44 -5.63
N SER A 45 1.46 7.76 -4.51
CA SER A 45 2.13 7.88 -3.21
C SER A 45 2.79 6.56 -2.79
N VAL A 46 2.09 5.44 -2.96
CA VAL A 46 2.66 4.09 -2.69
C VAL A 46 3.83 3.77 -3.62
N VAL A 47 3.73 4.11 -4.90
CA VAL A 47 4.81 3.91 -5.87
C VAL A 47 6.04 4.75 -5.51
N PHE A 48 5.87 6.00 -5.06
CA PHE A 48 6.97 6.87 -4.66
C PHE A 48 7.72 6.33 -3.45
N GLU A 49 7.00 5.80 -2.46
CA GLU A 49 7.59 5.11 -1.31
C GLU A 49 8.46 3.92 -1.73
N ILE A 50 7.96 3.09 -2.66
CA ILE A 50 8.70 1.94 -3.19
C ILE A 50 9.92 2.38 -4.00
N PHE A 51 9.78 3.35 -4.91
CA PHE A 51 10.91 3.90 -5.67
C PHE A 51 12.02 4.38 -4.77
N ASN A 52 11.67 5.05 -3.67
CA ASN A 52 12.67 5.51 -2.72
C ASN A 52 13.28 4.34 -1.94
N ALA A 53 12.48 3.40 -1.44
CA ALA A 53 12.96 2.24 -0.70
C ALA A 53 13.96 1.38 -1.48
N ILE A 54 13.77 1.22 -2.79
CA ILE A 54 14.67 0.45 -3.66
C ILE A 54 16.10 1.02 -3.66
N GLN A 55 16.26 2.34 -3.46
CA GLN A 55 17.59 2.96 -3.39
C GLN A 55 18.37 2.57 -2.12
N PHE A 56 17.66 2.14 -1.08
CA PHE A 56 18.21 1.80 0.24
C PHE A 56 18.10 0.30 0.58
N THR A 57 17.64 -0.53 -0.36
CA THR A 57 17.39 -1.95 -0.14
C THR A 57 18.18 -2.79 -1.14
N GLU A 58 19.17 -3.53 -0.65
CA GLU A 58 19.95 -4.46 -1.47
C GLU A 58 19.09 -5.65 -1.92
N ASN A 59 19.34 -6.12 -3.15
CA ASN A 59 18.72 -7.34 -3.71
C ASN A 59 17.19 -7.37 -3.76
N MET A 60 16.51 -6.22 -3.60
CA MET A 60 15.06 -6.13 -3.76
C MET A 60 14.67 -6.42 -5.22
N ASN A 61 13.69 -7.29 -5.44
CA ASN A 61 13.07 -7.49 -6.74
C ASN A 61 12.18 -6.28 -7.09
N ALA A 62 12.85 -5.26 -7.59
CA ALA A 62 12.31 -3.94 -7.83
C ALA A 62 11.16 -3.96 -8.86
N ASP A 63 11.24 -4.83 -9.87
CA ASP A 63 10.19 -5.03 -10.87
C ASP A 63 8.89 -5.54 -10.23
N LEU A 64 8.97 -6.59 -9.39
CA LEU A 64 7.80 -7.13 -8.68
C LEU A 64 7.17 -6.08 -7.76
N ALA A 65 7.99 -5.41 -6.94
CA ALA A 65 7.51 -4.43 -5.97
C ALA A 65 6.73 -3.28 -6.62
N ILE A 66 7.24 -2.74 -7.72
CA ILE A 66 6.60 -1.60 -8.41
C ILE A 66 5.31 -2.03 -9.10
N LYS A 67 5.33 -3.19 -9.78
CA LYS A 67 4.12 -3.71 -10.43
C LYS A 67 3.02 -3.95 -9.40
N CYS A 68 3.35 -4.57 -8.26
CA CYS A 68 2.39 -4.74 -7.18
C CYS A 68 1.97 -3.41 -6.55
N ALA A 69 2.85 -2.42 -6.37
CA ALA A 69 2.48 -1.10 -5.87
C ALA A 69 1.47 -0.37 -6.78
N MET A 70 1.67 -0.45 -8.10
CA MET A 70 0.74 0.15 -9.07
C MET A 70 -0.62 -0.54 -9.14
N LEU A 71 -0.68 -1.81 -8.75
CA LEU A 71 -1.87 -2.66 -8.90
C LEU A 71 -2.54 -3.01 -7.56
N HIS A 72 -1.99 -2.63 -6.42
CA HIS A 72 -2.37 -3.19 -5.11
C HIS A 72 -3.86 -3.13 -4.78
N ASP A 73 -4.54 -2.05 -5.18
CA ASP A 73 -5.98 -1.86 -4.97
C ASP A 73 -6.85 -2.24 -6.18
N THR A 74 -6.26 -2.71 -7.28
CA THR A 74 -7.03 -2.94 -8.51
C THR A 74 -8.00 -4.11 -8.38
N ILE A 75 -7.62 -5.20 -7.69
CA ILE A 75 -8.56 -6.32 -7.44
C ILE A 75 -9.60 -5.96 -6.37
N GLU A 76 -9.26 -5.07 -5.42
CA GLU A 76 -10.16 -4.68 -4.32
C GLU A 76 -11.25 -3.70 -4.79
N ASP A 77 -10.85 -2.67 -5.54
CA ASP A 77 -11.68 -1.49 -5.79
C ASP A 77 -12.20 -1.38 -7.23
N THR A 78 -11.82 -2.29 -8.12
CA THR A 78 -12.10 -2.19 -9.57
C THR A 78 -12.56 -3.53 -10.15
N GLU A 79 -12.92 -3.55 -11.43
CA GLU A 79 -13.34 -4.77 -12.13
C GLU A 79 -12.18 -5.72 -12.49
N LEU A 80 -10.92 -5.36 -12.21
CA LEU A 80 -9.76 -6.18 -12.57
C LEU A 80 -9.71 -7.47 -11.72
N THR A 81 -9.65 -8.62 -12.38
CA THR A 81 -9.62 -9.92 -11.69
C THR A 81 -8.21 -10.46 -11.50
N TYR A 82 -8.04 -11.38 -10.55
CA TYR A 82 -6.78 -12.13 -10.37
C TYR A 82 -6.32 -12.81 -11.67
N GLU A 83 -7.24 -13.41 -12.42
CA GLU A 83 -6.95 -14.08 -13.69
C GLU A 83 -6.40 -13.09 -14.72
N SER A 84 -6.96 -11.89 -14.78
CA SER A 84 -6.51 -10.82 -15.67
C SER A 84 -5.09 -10.35 -15.29
N VAL A 85 -4.82 -10.16 -14.00
CA VAL A 85 -3.48 -9.81 -13.51
C VAL A 85 -2.48 -10.91 -13.85
N ASN A 86 -2.87 -12.18 -13.68
CA ASN A 86 -2.03 -13.34 -13.97
C ASN A 86 -1.71 -13.47 -15.46
N GLU A 87 -2.69 -13.24 -16.35
CA GLU A 87 -2.48 -13.25 -17.80
C GLU A 87 -1.56 -12.12 -18.26
N LEU A 88 -1.75 -10.91 -17.73
CA LEU A 88 -1.01 -9.73 -18.17
C LEU A 88 0.41 -9.62 -17.57
N PHE A 89 0.58 -10.00 -16.30
CA PHE A 89 1.79 -9.72 -15.52
C PHE A 89 2.43 -10.96 -14.89
N GLY A 90 1.81 -12.12 -15.07
CA GLY A 90 2.30 -13.39 -14.56
C GLY A 90 1.92 -13.67 -13.10
N PRO A 91 2.22 -14.90 -12.66
CA PRO A 91 1.68 -15.43 -11.41
C PRO A 91 2.30 -14.81 -10.16
N GLU A 92 3.53 -14.29 -10.22
CA GLU A 92 4.16 -13.63 -9.06
C GLU A 92 3.46 -12.32 -8.72
N VAL A 93 3.20 -11.48 -9.73
CA VAL A 93 2.47 -10.21 -9.55
C VAL A 93 1.04 -10.49 -9.11
N ALA A 94 0.35 -11.44 -9.75
CA ALA A 94 -1.03 -11.77 -9.40
C ALA A 94 -1.20 -12.24 -7.97
N ARG A 95 -0.32 -13.13 -7.48
CA ARG A 95 -0.34 -13.56 -6.06
C ARG A 95 -0.01 -12.42 -5.11
N GLY A 96 0.94 -11.55 -5.47
CA GLY A 96 1.29 -10.38 -4.69
C GLY A 96 0.13 -9.39 -4.54
N VAL A 97 -0.52 -9.03 -5.65
CA VAL A 97 -1.70 -8.14 -5.64
C VAL A 97 -2.83 -8.78 -4.85
N LEU A 98 -3.12 -10.07 -5.08
CA LEU A 98 -4.17 -10.76 -4.33
C LEU A 98 -3.88 -10.78 -2.83
N ALA A 99 -2.62 -10.98 -2.41
CA ALA A 99 -2.21 -10.93 -1.00
C ALA A 99 -2.50 -9.56 -0.35
N LEU A 100 -2.35 -8.48 -1.12
CA LEU A 100 -2.60 -7.10 -0.68
C LEU A 100 -4.09 -6.76 -0.62
N THR A 101 -4.93 -7.44 -1.42
CA THR A 101 -6.39 -7.28 -1.42
C THR A 101 -7.04 -7.92 -0.19
N LYS A 102 -7.95 -7.20 0.46
CA LYS A 102 -8.75 -7.68 1.58
C LYS A 102 -9.80 -8.68 1.12
N ASN A 103 -10.07 -9.67 1.97
CA ASN A 103 -11.11 -10.65 1.73
C ASN A 103 -12.44 -10.17 2.30
N ASP A 104 -13.35 -9.72 1.44
CA ASP A 104 -14.67 -9.22 1.86
C ASP A 104 -15.62 -10.27 2.42
N LYS A 105 -15.29 -11.56 2.30
CA LYS A 105 -16.03 -12.65 2.95
C LYS A 105 -15.75 -12.76 4.44
N ILE A 106 -14.70 -12.09 4.95
CA ILE A 106 -14.36 -12.07 6.37
C ILE A 106 -15.07 -10.88 7.02
N GLU A 107 -15.81 -11.12 8.09
CA GLU A 107 -16.40 -10.06 8.90
C GLU A 107 -15.37 -9.51 9.89
N GLY A 108 -15.40 -8.19 10.13
CA GLY A 108 -14.50 -7.51 11.05
C GLY A 108 -13.22 -6.99 10.40
N GLN A 109 -12.86 -5.74 10.73
CA GLN A 109 -11.70 -5.07 10.13
C GLN A 109 -10.37 -5.66 10.62
N ILE A 110 -10.32 -6.10 11.88
CA ILE A 110 -9.11 -6.69 12.47
C ILE A 110 -8.85 -8.06 11.84
N GLU A 111 -9.88 -8.87 11.67
CA GLU A 111 -9.83 -10.20 11.07
C GLU A 111 -9.42 -10.12 9.60
N LYS A 112 -10.00 -9.18 8.83
CA LYS A 112 -9.57 -8.88 7.45
C LYS A 112 -8.08 -8.51 7.38
N MET A 113 -7.61 -7.65 8.29
CA MET A 113 -6.20 -7.27 8.35
C MET A 113 -5.31 -8.47 8.68
N GLN A 114 -5.68 -9.29 9.68
CA GLN A 114 -4.91 -10.46 10.08
C GLN A 114 -4.81 -11.50 8.96
N ASP A 115 -5.89 -11.74 8.22
CA ASP A 115 -5.90 -12.59 7.03
C ASP A 115 -4.96 -12.05 5.95
N SER A 116 -5.05 -10.76 5.62
CA SER A 116 -4.17 -10.12 4.64
C SER A 116 -2.70 -10.23 5.07
N LEU A 117 -2.38 -9.92 6.33
CA LEU A 117 -1.01 -10.04 6.84
C LEU A 117 -0.48 -11.48 6.79
N LYS A 118 -1.32 -12.48 7.05
CA LYS A 118 -0.93 -13.89 6.90
C LYS A 118 -0.56 -14.20 5.44
N ARG A 119 -1.41 -13.83 4.48
CA ARG A 119 -1.17 -14.07 3.04
C ARG A 119 0.03 -13.29 2.52
N ILE A 120 0.22 -12.04 2.97
CA ILE A 120 1.39 -11.22 2.64
C ILE A 120 2.67 -11.90 3.12
N LYS A 121 2.68 -12.46 4.35
CA LYS A 121 3.85 -13.16 4.89
C LYS A 121 4.22 -14.46 4.17
N GLU A 122 3.31 -14.99 3.35
CA GLU A 122 3.58 -16.13 2.45
C GLU A 122 4.16 -15.68 1.10
N GLN A 123 4.22 -14.38 0.83
CA GLN A 123 4.80 -13.79 -0.39
C GLN A 123 6.25 -13.31 -0.18
N PRO A 124 7.01 -13.03 -1.27
CA PRO A 124 8.30 -12.36 -1.19
C PRO A 124 8.24 -11.04 -0.41
N VAL A 125 9.37 -10.65 0.21
CA VAL A 125 9.48 -9.47 1.07
C VAL A 125 9.11 -8.16 0.36
N GLU A 126 9.17 -8.13 -0.96
CA GLU A 126 8.68 -7.04 -1.80
C GLU A 126 7.20 -6.73 -1.56
N ILE A 127 6.37 -7.74 -1.34
CA ILE A 127 4.94 -7.54 -1.08
C ILE A 127 4.72 -6.97 0.33
N TRP A 128 5.60 -7.32 1.26
CA TRP A 128 5.59 -6.76 2.62
C TRP A 128 5.97 -5.28 2.58
N ALA A 129 6.98 -4.94 1.76
CA ALA A 129 7.37 -3.57 1.47
C ALA A 129 6.21 -2.77 0.86
N VAL A 130 5.48 -3.31 -0.11
CA VAL A 130 4.29 -2.65 -0.68
C VAL A 130 3.23 -2.41 0.39
N LYS A 131 2.97 -3.36 1.30
CA LYS A 131 2.00 -3.13 2.37
C LYS A 131 2.43 -2.04 3.36
N MET A 132 3.72 -1.98 3.70
CA MET A 132 4.25 -0.90 4.52
C MET A 132 4.16 0.45 3.81
N ALA A 133 4.51 0.51 2.52
CA ALA A 133 4.39 1.71 1.68
C ALA A 133 2.94 2.22 1.57
N ASP A 134 1.98 1.31 1.40
CA ASP A 134 0.54 1.59 1.46
C ASP A 134 0.16 2.22 2.80
N ARG A 135 0.56 1.61 3.92
CA ARG A 135 0.26 2.17 5.25
C ARG A 135 0.93 3.52 5.48
N ILE A 136 2.19 3.70 5.05
CA ILE A 136 2.90 4.99 5.13
C ILE A 136 2.13 6.08 4.38
N SER A 137 1.68 5.77 3.15
CA SER A 137 0.95 6.70 2.28
C SER A 137 -0.42 7.07 2.84
N ASN A 138 -0.97 6.23 3.70
CA ASN A 138 -2.25 6.43 4.38
C ASN A 138 -2.14 7.17 5.73
N LEU A 139 -0.95 7.32 6.30
CA LEU A 139 -0.71 8.05 7.55
C LEU A 139 -0.38 9.52 7.30
N TYR A 140 -1.29 10.22 6.61
CA TYR A 140 -1.29 11.68 6.45
C TYR A 140 -2.36 12.32 7.35
N GLU A 141 -2.54 13.63 7.23
CA GLU A 141 -3.57 14.33 7.98
C GLU A 141 -4.97 13.74 7.72
N PRO A 142 -5.66 13.23 8.76
CA PRO A 142 -6.88 12.45 8.57
C PRO A 142 -8.03 13.28 8.01
N PRO A 143 -8.98 12.65 7.30
CA PRO A 143 -10.15 13.35 6.78
C PRO A 143 -10.97 14.04 7.88
N TYR A 144 -11.56 15.21 7.55
CA TYR A 144 -12.25 16.07 8.53
C TYR A 144 -13.36 15.36 9.32
N TYR A 145 -13.97 14.34 8.71
CA TYR A 145 -15.09 13.56 9.27
C TYR A 145 -14.64 12.36 10.11
N TRP A 146 -13.35 12.15 10.33
CA TRP A 146 -12.85 11.06 11.17
C TRP A 146 -12.96 11.42 12.66
N SER A 147 -13.60 10.55 13.42
CA SER A 147 -13.57 10.60 14.89
C SER A 147 -12.20 10.19 15.43
N ASP A 148 -11.89 10.57 16.67
CA ASP A 148 -10.63 10.18 17.30
C ASP A 148 -10.58 8.66 17.54
N GLU A 149 -11.72 7.99 17.78
CA GLU A 149 -11.76 6.53 17.86
C GLU A 149 -11.31 5.88 16.55
N LYS A 150 -11.77 6.42 15.40
CA LYS A 150 -11.35 5.91 14.08
C LYS A 150 -9.85 6.14 13.85
N LYS A 151 -9.33 7.32 14.20
CA LYS A 151 -7.89 7.62 14.10
C LYS A 151 -7.05 6.68 14.99
N ILE A 152 -7.50 6.41 16.21
CA ILE A 152 -6.83 5.48 17.14
C ILE A 152 -6.80 4.08 16.55
N LEU A 153 -7.93 3.56 16.05
CA LEU A 153 -7.97 2.25 15.41
C LEU A 153 -7.02 2.16 14.22
N TYR A 154 -6.98 3.21 13.40
CA TYR A 154 -6.09 3.29 12.23
C TYR A 154 -4.60 3.29 12.63
N LEU A 155 -4.28 3.96 13.74
CA LEU A 155 -2.94 3.99 14.31
C LEU A 155 -2.54 2.63 14.91
N GLU A 156 -3.45 1.93 15.59
CA GLU A 156 -3.20 0.58 16.10
C GLU A 156 -2.99 -0.42 14.97
N GLU A 157 -3.77 -0.32 13.89
CA GLU A 157 -3.57 -1.09 12.67
C GLU A 157 -2.15 -0.89 12.10
N ALA A 158 -1.70 0.37 12.03
CA ALA A 158 -0.35 0.70 11.56
C ALA A 158 0.75 0.09 12.42
N LYS A 159 0.59 0.09 13.75
CA LYS A 159 1.56 -0.53 14.68
C LYS A 159 1.63 -2.04 14.49
N ILE A 160 0.49 -2.69 14.22
CA ILE A 160 0.45 -4.13 13.93
C ILE A 160 1.16 -4.42 12.61
N ILE A 161 0.89 -3.65 11.56
CA ILE A 161 1.58 -3.77 10.26
C ILE A 161 3.08 -3.64 10.44
N LEU A 162 3.56 -2.61 11.16
CA LEU A 162 4.97 -2.42 11.44
C LEU A 162 5.55 -3.62 12.19
N LYS A 163 4.89 -4.08 13.26
CA LYS A 163 5.36 -5.21 14.07
C LYS A 163 5.54 -6.47 13.22
N GLU A 164 4.58 -6.77 12.35
CA GLU A 164 4.54 -8.00 11.58
C GLU A 164 5.45 -7.97 10.34
N LEU A 165 5.69 -6.79 9.75
CA LEU A 165 6.34 -6.66 8.44
C LEU A 165 7.71 -5.95 8.47
N LYS A 166 8.14 -5.38 9.61
CA LYS A 166 9.39 -4.60 9.72
C LYS A 166 10.64 -5.29 9.15
N ASP A 167 10.71 -6.61 9.24
CA ASP A 167 11.87 -7.39 8.81
C ASP A 167 11.92 -7.55 7.27
N GLY A 168 10.84 -7.21 6.56
CA GLY A 168 10.77 -7.27 5.09
C GLY A 168 11.46 -6.09 4.39
N ASN A 169 11.55 -4.92 5.04
CA ASN A 169 12.27 -3.78 4.50
C ASN A 169 12.63 -2.77 5.62
N LYS A 170 13.92 -2.67 5.96
CA LYS A 170 14.40 -1.82 7.05
C LYS A 170 14.07 -0.34 6.84
N TYR A 171 14.27 0.18 5.62
CA TYR A 171 14.02 1.59 5.32
C TYR A 171 12.54 1.96 5.53
N LEU A 172 11.63 1.15 4.98
CA LEU A 172 10.20 1.37 5.12
C LEU A 172 9.72 1.15 6.56
N ALA A 173 10.32 0.22 7.31
CA ALA A 173 10.01 0.03 8.72
C ALA A 173 10.31 1.28 9.56
N GLU A 174 11.52 1.84 9.40
CA GLU A 174 11.92 3.09 10.07
C GLU A 174 11.02 4.25 9.66
N ARG A 175 10.68 4.34 8.38
CA ARG A 175 9.78 5.38 7.86
C ARG A 175 8.34 5.24 8.39
N LEU A 176 7.81 4.02 8.47
CA LEU A 176 6.49 3.76 9.05
C LEU A 176 6.48 4.09 10.54
N GLU A 177 7.54 3.78 11.27
CA GLU A 177 7.67 4.17 12.69
C GLU A 177 7.60 5.70 12.86
N ILE A 178 8.28 6.47 12.00
CA ILE A 178 8.20 7.93 12.00
C ILE A 178 6.76 8.39 11.71
N LYS A 179 6.11 7.83 10.68
CA LYS A 179 4.73 8.18 10.34
C LYS A 179 3.73 7.88 11.45
N ILE A 180 3.90 6.77 12.17
CA ILE A 180 3.09 6.44 13.35
C ILE A 180 3.26 7.50 14.44
N LYS A 181 4.48 7.98 14.69
CA LYS A 181 4.75 9.04 15.66
C LYS A 181 4.13 10.37 15.23
N GLU A 182 4.29 10.76 13.97
CA GLU A 182 3.71 11.98 13.40
C GLU A 182 2.18 11.96 13.47
N TYR A 183 1.55 10.84 13.10
CA TYR A 183 0.09 10.71 13.05
C TYR A 183 -0.55 10.84 14.44
N HIS A 184 0.18 10.49 15.51
CA HIS A 184 -0.29 10.69 16.89
C HIS A 184 -0.62 12.16 17.20
N GLY A 185 0.03 13.11 16.53
CA GLY A 185 -0.23 14.54 16.67
C GLY A 185 -1.63 14.99 16.20
N PHE A 186 -2.35 14.17 15.42
CA PHE A 186 -3.71 14.48 14.96
C PHE A 186 -4.82 14.07 15.94
N LEU A 187 -4.45 13.47 17.08
CA LEU A 187 -5.38 13.12 18.15
C LEU A 187 -5.56 14.34 19.07
N LYS A 188 -6.81 14.69 19.38
CA LYS A 188 -7.12 15.86 20.23
C LYS A 188 -6.57 15.73 21.66
N THR A 189 -6.18 14.53 22.09
CA THR A 189 -5.57 14.24 23.39
C THR A 189 -4.06 14.51 23.44
N ALA A 190 -3.41 14.93 22.35
CA ALA A 190 -1.98 15.23 22.30
C ALA A 190 -1.60 16.62 22.88
N VAL A 191 -2.55 17.35 23.48
CA VAL A 191 -2.29 18.56 24.27
C VAL A 191 -2.77 18.32 25.70
N ASN A 192 -1.83 17.95 26.56
CA ASN A 192 -1.74 18.32 27.97
C ASN A 192 -0.29 18.18 28.42
#